data_AF-A0A4Q3VDX5-F1
#
_entry.id   AF-A0A4Q3VDX5-F1
#
_cell.length_a   1.000
_cell.length_b   1.000
_cell.length_c   1.000
_cell.angle_alpha   90.00
_cell.angle_beta   90.00
_cell.angle_gamma   90.00
#
_symmetry.space_group_name_H-M   'P 1'
#
loop_
_entity.id
_entity.type
_entity.pdbx_description
1 polymer ?
#
loop_
_entity_poly.entity_id
_entity_poly.type
_entity_poly.pdbx_seq_one_letter_code
_entity_poly.pdbx_strand_id
1 'polypeptide(L)' 'MTRSLVLMAGVAGAAGITGLTTLVRPSLARRALRLPDAEAATYALRIAGMMLFALGLFLGGFAATFALFQ' A
#
# COMPACT_ATOMS: atom_id res chain seq x y z
N MET A 1 -8.23 3.05 22.34
CA MET A 1 -7.10 2.33 21.73
C MET A 1 -7.54 1.26 20.72
N THR A 2 -8.56 0.46 21.01
CA THR A 2 -9.01 -0.62 20.10
C THR A 2 -9.57 -0.13 18.76
N ARG A 3 -10.37 0.94 18.73
CA ARG A 3 -10.91 1.49 17.46
C ARG A 3 -9.80 2.00 16.52
N SER A 4 -8.76 2.63 17.06
CA SER A 4 -7.62 3.11 16.27
C SER A 4 -6.81 1.97 15.67
N LEU A 5 -6.67 0.84 16.38
CA LEU A 5 -6.00 -0.35 15.83
C LEU A 5 -6.78 -0.99 14.68
N VAL A 6 -8.12 -1.03 14.78
CA VAL A 6 -8.97 -1.51 13.68
C VAL A 6 -8.84 -0.63 12.44
N LEU A 7 -8.82 0.70 12.63
CA LEU A 7 -8.58 1.63 11.52
C LEU A 7 -7.18 1.46 10.92
N MET A 8 -6.14 1.30 11.75
CA MET A 8 -4.78 1.02 11.28
C MET A 8 -4.70 -0.27 10.49
N ALA A 9 -5.34 -1.35 10.94
CA ALA A 9 -5.38 -2.62 10.22
C ALA A 9 -6.12 -2.50 8.87
N GLY A 10 -7.23 -1.76 8.83
CA GLY A 10 -7.96 -1.49 7.60
C GLY A 10 -7.13 -0.69 6.58
N VAL A 11 -6.50 0.39 7.04
CA VAL A 11 -5.61 1.20 6.20
C VAL A 11 -4.39 0.41 5.75
N ALA A 12 -3.81 -0.40 6.65
CA ALA A 12 -2.68 -1.28 6.34
C ALA A 12 -3.00 -2.25 5.21
N GLY A 13 -4.16 -2.92 5.29
CA GLY A 13 -4.63 -3.83 4.26
C GLY A 13 -4.84 -3.13 2.93
N ALA A 14 -5.56 -2.00 2.92
CA ALA A 14 -5.82 -1.23 1.70
C ALA A 14 -4.51 -0.73 1.05
N ALA A 15 -3.59 -0.16 1.84
CA ALA A 15 -2.31 0.36 1.36
C ALA A 15 -1.40 -0.78 0.88
N GLY A 16 -1.32 -1.88 1.62
CA GLY A 16 -0.54 -3.06 1.25
C GLY A 16 -1.01 -3.68 -0.07
N ILE A 17 -2.32 -3.93 -0.21
CA ILE A 17 -2.90 -4.50 -1.43
C ILE A 17 -2.70 -3.56 -2.62
N THR A 18 -2.95 -2.27 -2.44
CA THR A 18 -2.80 -1.28 -3.51
C THR A 18 -1.34 -1.13 -3.94
N GLY A 19 -0.40 -1.08 -2.98
CA GLY A 19 1.03 -1.04 -3.26
C GLY A 19 1.52 -2.28 -3.99
N LEU A 20 1.14 -3.47 -3.52
CA LEU A 20 1.48 -4.74 -4.15
C LEU A 20 0.90 -4.86 -5.57
N THR A 21 -0.37 -4.49 -5.74
CA THR A 21 -1.03 -4.50 -7.05
C THR A 21 -0.33 -3.56 -8.02
N THR A 22 0.08 -2.38 -7.54
CA THR A 22 0.83 -1.39 -8.32
C THR A 22 2.20 -1.92 -8.76
N LEU A 23 2.87 -2.70 -7.92
CA LEU A 23 4.17 -3.31 -8.22
C LEU A 23 4.08 -4.50 -9.17
N VAL A 24 3.12 -5.40 -8.96
CA VAL A 24 2.96 -6.63 -9.77
C VAL A 24 2.30 -6.34 -11.11
N ARG A 25 1.36 -5.39 -11.15
CA ARG A 25 0.62 -5.01 -12.36
C ARG A 25 0.59 -3.48 -12.53
N PRO A 26 1.73 -2.85 -12.86
CA PRO A 26 1.82 -1.41 -13.06
C PRO A 26 0.91 -0.91 -14.19
N SER A 27 0.56 -1.75 -15.17
CA SER A 27 -0.39 -1.44 -16.24
C SER A 27 -1.81 -1.15 -15.72
N LEU A 28 -2.28 -1.88 -14.70
CA LEU A 28 -3.59 -1.64 -14.09
C LEU A 28 -3.61 -0.32 -13.35
N ALA A 29 -2.58 -0.05 -12.56
CA ALA A 29 -2.46 1.19 -11.81
C ALA A 29 -2.28 2.41 -12.75
N ARG A 30 -1.50 2.28 -13.83
CA ARG A 30 -1.44 3.28 -14.91
C ARG A 30 -2.80 3.55 -15.53
N ARG A 31 -3.57 2.51 -15.85
CA ARG A 31 -4.91 2.65 -16.46
C ARG A 31 -5.89 3.33 -15.50
N ALA A 32 -5.87 2.94 -14.23
CA ALA A 32 -6.69 3.57 -13.20
C ALA A 32 -6.36 5.06 -13.03
N LEU A 33 -5.08 5.41 -13.09
CA LEU A 33 -4.58 6.79 -12.95
C LEU A 33 -4.56 7.57 -14.28
N ARG A 34 -4.99 6.96 -15.40
CA ARG A 34 -4.95 7.54 -16.75
C ARG A 34 -3.57 8.12 -17.13
N LEU A 35 -2.51 7.44 -16.70
CA LEU A 35 -1.13 7.88 -16.96
C LEU A 35 -0.68 7.50 -18.37
N PRO A 36 0.09 8.38 -19.05
CA PRO A 36 0.66 8.09 -20.36
C PRO A 36 1.65 6.91 -20.30
N ASP A 37 1.82 6.24 -21.44
CA ASP A 37 2.81 5.16 -21.56
C ASP A 37 4.21 5.75 -21.72
N ALA A 38 4.79 6.14 -20.59
CA ALA A 38 6.14 6.67 -20.49
C ALA A 38 6.94 5.88 -19.46
N GLU A 39 8.22 5.65 -19.74
CA GLU A 39 9.13 4.99 -18.80
C GLU A 39 9.19 5.74 -17.46
N ALA A 40 9.27 7.07 -17.50
CA ALA A 40 9.27 7.91 -16.31
C ALA A 40 8.03 7.71 -15.43
N ALA A 41 6.84 7.60 -16.04
CA ALA A 41 5.59 7.36 -15.33
C ALA A 41 5.57 5.96 -14.69
N THR A 42 6.09 4.95 -15.39
CA THR A 42 6.21 3.59 -14.88
C THR A 42 7.20 3.51 -13.71
N TYR A 43 8.33 4.23 -13.80
CA TYR A 43 9.31 4.30 -12.72
C TYR A 43 8.75 4.98 -11.47
N ALA A 44 8.11 6.14 -11.63
CA ALA A 44 7.44 6.84 -10.53
C ALA A 44 6.39 5.95 -9.86
N LEU A 45 5.64 5.17 -10.65
CA LEU A 45 4.62 4.26 -10.14
C LEU A 45 5.22 3.11 -9.33
N ARG A 46 6.39 2.60 -9.69
CA ARG A 46 7.11 1.60 -8.87
C ARG A 46 7.53 2.16 -7.52
N ILE A 47 8.05 3.39 -7.49
CA ILE A 47 8.39 4.07 -6.22
C ILE A 47 7.14 4.22 -5.35
N ALA A 48 6.06 4.76 -5.93
CA ALA A 48 4.79 4.90 -5.22
C ALA A 48 4.28 3.56 -4.69
N GLY A 49 4.33 2.50 -5.52
CA GLY A 49 3.96 1.14 -5.12
C GLY A 49 4.79 0.61 -3.94
N MET A 50 6.12 0.79 -3.97
CA MET A 50 7.00 0.39 -2.87
C MET A 50 6.68 1.15 -1.58
N MET A 51 6.49 2.47 -1.67
CA MET A 51 6.16 3.29 -0.49
C MET A 51 4.81 2.91 0.11
N LEU A 52 3.79 2.69 -0.74
CA LEU A 52 2.45 2.28 -0.27
C LEU A 52 2.47 0.88 0.37
N PHE A 53 3.22 -0.05 -0.23
CA PHE A 53 3.38 -1.39 0.31
C PHE A 53 4.13 -1.37 1.66
N ALA A 54 5.22 -0.62 1.75
CA ALA A 54 5.97 -0.44 3.00
C ALA A 54 5.09 0.19 4.09
N LEU A 55 4.30 1.21 3.76
CA LEU A 55 3.31 1.79 4.69
C LEU A 55 2.33 0.73 5.21
N GLY A 56 1.80 -0.11 4.32
CA GLY A 56 0.94 -1.23 4.68
C GLY A 56 1.60 -2.20 5.66
N LEU A 57 2.85 -2.59 5.40
CA LEU A 57 3.62 -3.45 6.30
C LEU A 57 3.89 -2.80 7.66
N PHE A 58 4.23 -1.50 7.70
CA PHE A 58 4.47 -0.80 8.96
C PHE A 58 3.21 -0.68 9.81
N LEU A 59 2.10 -0.22 9.22
CA LEU A 59 0.83 -0.08 9.93
C LEU A 59 0.27 -1.44 10.36
N GLY A 60 0.35 -2.44 9.47
CA GLY A 60 -0.12 -3.79 9.73
C GLY A 60 0.70 -4.50 10.81
N GLY A 61 2.04 -4.40 10.72
CA GLY A 61 2.96 -4.94 11.72
C GLY A 61 2.76 -4.29 13.09
N PHE A 62 2.57 -2.97 13.15
CA PHE A 62 2.27 -2.27 14.39
C PHE A 62 0.93 -2.71 14.98
N ALA A 63 -0.13 -2.75 14.17
CA ALA A 63 -1.46 -3.17 14.61
C ALA A 63 -1.47 -4.63 15.10
N ALA A 64 -0.79 -5.53 14.39
CA ALA A 64 -0.66 -6.94 14.77
C ALA A 64 0.13 -7.11 16.08
N THR A 65 1.23 -6.39 16.24
CA THR A 65 2.05 -6.42 17.47
C THR A 65 1.21 -5.98 18.65
N PHE A 66 0.52 -4.84 18.55
CA PHE A 66 -0.34 -4.36 19.63
C PHE A 66 -1.53 -5.29 19.91
N ALA A 67 -2.11 -5.94 18.91
CA ALA A 67 -3.17 -6.92 19.11
C ALA A 67 -2.69 -8.20 19.85
N LEU A 68 -1.41 -8.54 19.74
CA LEU A 68 -0.80 -9.70 20.40
C LEU A 68 -0.40 -9.43 21.87
N PHE A 69 -0.11 -8.18 22.21
CA PHE A 69 0.43 -7.78 23.53
C PHE A 69 -0.54 -6.93 24.38
N GLN A 70 -1.77 -6.72 23.92
CA GLN A 70 -2.87 -6.08 24.67
C GLN A 70 -3.81 -7.13 25.26
#